data_AF-A0A972Y5B5-F1
#
_entry.id   AF-A0A972Y5B5-F1
#
_cell.length_a   1.000
_cell.length_b   1.000
_cell.length_c   1.000
_cell.angle_alpha   90.00
_cell.angle_beta   90.00
_cell.angle_gamma   90.00
#
_symmetry.space_group_name_H-M   'P 1'
#
loop_
_entity.id
_entity.type
_entity.pdbx_description
1 polymer ?
#
loop_
_entity_poly.entity_id
_entity_poly.type
_entity_poly.pdbx_seq_one_letter_code
_entity_poly.pdbx_strand_id
1 'polypeptide(L)'
;GGDQHMIGGVRAFDPPHHIAFSWPSGEAEAPTEVVIHLSETENGVRLHLRHEKLVTDDYKSGASAGWHTHLDILDDILNGQDGRDFWEHFLALEQMYKARMAEVG
;
A
#
# COMPACT_ATOMS: atom_id res chain seq x y z
N GLY A 1 -23.40 0.87 2.47
CA GLY A 1 -22.09 0.58 3.09
C GLY A 1 -22.00 1.43 4.33
N GLY A 2 -21.72 0.86 5.48
CA GLY A 2 -21.52 1.63 6.71
C GLY A 2 -20.15 2.30 6.73
N ASP A 3 -20.01 3.37 7.50
CA ASP A 3 -18.71 4.01 7.74
C ASP A 3 -17.75 2.99 8.34
N GLN A 4 -16.69 2.67 7.60
CA GLN A 4 -15.59 1.85 8.10
C GLN A 4 -14.50 2.77 8.64
N HIS A 5 -14.49 2.94 9.97
CA HIS A 5 -13.42 3.66 10.64
C HIS A 5 -12.31 2.69 11.03
N MET A 6 -11.12 2.96 10.51
CA MET A 6 -9.90 2.26 10.91
C MET A 6 -9.10 3.14 11.87
N ILE A 7 -8.68 2.56 13.00
CA ILE A 7 -7.79 3.22 13.96
C ILE A 7 -6.37 2.70 13.72
N GLY A 8 -5.45 3.60 13.40
CA GLY A 8 -4.01 3.34 13.29
C GLY A 8 -3.22 4.24 14.25
N GLY A 9 -2.00 3.82 14.60
CA GLY A 9 -1.07 4.59 15.42
C GLY A 9 0.22 4.86 14.66
N VAL A 10 0.70 6.11 14.71
CA VAL A 10 2.02 6.50 14.18
C VAL A 10 3.12 5.83 15.02
N ARG A 11 4.06 5.18 14.35
CA ARG A 11 5.20 4.45 14.94
C ARG A 11 6.53 5.17 14.73
N ALA A 12 6.68 5.85 13.60
CA ALA A 12 7.81 6.73 13.33
C ALA A 12 7.31 7.96 12.56
N PHE A 13 7.91 9.11 12.84
CA PHE A 13 7.62 10.37 12.16
C PHE A 13 8.87 11.23 12.11
N ASP A 14 9.53 11.23 10.97
CA ASP A 14 10.74 12.01 10.68
C ASP A 14 10.57 12.70 9.32
N PRO A 15 9.89 13.87 9.29
CA PRO A 15 9.59 14.54 8.04
C PRO A 15 10.83 15.21 7.42
N PRO A 16 10.99 15.21 6.07
CA PRO A 16 10.10 14.58 5.07
C PRO A 16 10.44 13.10 4.76
N HIS A 17 11.41 12.49 5.43
CA HIS A 17 12.09 11.28 4.93
C HIS A 17 11.44 9.96 5.32
N HIS A 18 10.71 9.91 6.44
CA HIS A 18 10.25 8.63 6.99
C HIS A 18 8.96 8.77 7.79
N ILE A 19 7.99 7.92 7.47
CA ILE A 19 6.80 7.68 8.28
C ILE A 19 6.54 6.17 8.39
N ALA A 20 6.22 5.73 9.59
CA ALA A 20 5.74 4.37 9.83
C ALA A 20 4.48 4.41 10.69
N PHE A 21 3.51 3.56 10.40
CA PHE A 21 2.24 3.52 11.14
C PHE A 21 1.63 2.12 11.11
N SER A 22 0.86 1.81 12.15
CA SER A 22 0.16 0.53 12.24
C SER A 22 -1.06 0.52 11.32
N TRP A 23 -1.30 -0.61 10.69
CA TRP A 23 -2.42 -0.87 9.81
C TRP A 23 -3.29 -1.98 10.39
N PRO A 24 -4.62 -1.80 10.49
CA PRO A 24 -5.49 -2.84 11.04
C PRO A 24 -5.41 -4.15 10.25
N SER A 25 -5.31 -5.24 10.98
CA SER A 25 -5.52 -6.61 10.52
C SER A 25 -6.92 -7.09 10.94
N GLY A 26 -7.30 -8.34 10.63
CA GLY A 26 -8.62 -8.88 10.98
C GLY A 26 -8.95 -8.77 12.48
N GLU A 27 -10.24 -8.84 12.83
CA GLU A 27 -10.70 -8.80 14.22
C GLU A 27 -9.99 -9.91 15.03
N ALA A 28 -9.17 -9.52 16.01
CA ALA A 28 -8.29 -10.37 16.84
C ALA A 28 -6.86 -10.68 16.32
N GLU A 29 -6.45 -10.13 15.18
CA GLU A 29 -5.05 -10.20 14.72
C GLU A 29 -4.22 -9.01 15.22
N ALA A 30 -2.92 -9.22 15.40
CA ALA A 30 -1.99 -8.13 15.71
C ALA A 30 -1.85 -7.21 14.48
N PRO A 31 -1.89 -5.88 14.66
CA PRO A 31 -1.86 -4.96 13.53
C PRO A 31 -0.59 -5.12 12.71
N THR A 32 -0.74 -4.97 11.39
CA THR A 32 0.37 -4.91 10.45
C THR A 32 1.02 -3.53 10.48
N GLU A 33 2.09 -3.34 9.72
CA GLU A 33 2.84 -2.07 9.72
C GLU A 33 3.14 -1.63 8.30
N VAL A 34 2.94 -0.34 8.04
CA VAL A 34 3.29 0.31 6.77
C VAL A 34 4.42 1.28 7.05
N VAL A 35 5.48 1.16 6.27
CA VAL A 35 6.69 1.99 6.35
C VAL A 35 6.92 2.64 5.00
N ILE A 36 7.03 3.96 4.97
CA ILE A 36 7.35 4.74 3.78
C ILE A 36 8.63 5.50 4.04
N HIS A 37 9.60 5.32 3.15
CA HIS A 37 10.82 6.12 3.08
C HIS A 37 10.85 6.95 1.80
N LEU A 38 11.26 8.20 1.92
CA LEU A 38 11.55 9.10 0.82
C LEU A 38 13.05 9.38 0.78
N SER A 39 13.63 9.27 -0.41
CA SER A 39 15.04 9.59 -0.66
C SER A 39 15.18 10.40 -1.94
N GLU A 40 16.00 11.44 -1.91
CA GLU A 40 16.32 12.24 -3.09
C GLU A 40 17.16 11.42 -4.09
N THR A 41 16.94 11.66 -5.37
CA THR A 41 17.66 11.06 -6.49
C THR A 41 17.93 12.13 -7.54
N GLU A 42 18.83 11.88 -8.50
CA GLU A 42 19.12 12.81 -9.60
C GLU A 42 17.87 13.20 -10.42
N ASN A 43 16.86 12.33 -10.47
CA ASN A 43 15.67 12.49 -11.28
C ASN A 43 14.38 12.73 -10.46
N GLY A 44 14.49 13.07 -9.17
CA GLY A 44 13.34 13.30 -8.30
C GLY A 44 13.41 12.51 -6.99
N VAL A 45 12.26 12.12 -6.44
CA VAL A 45 12.19 11.41 -5.15
C VAL A 45 11.86 9.95 -5.37
N ARG A 46 12.64 9.06 -4.74
CA ARG A 46 12.28 7.64 -4.63
C ARG A 46 11.43 7.43 -3.38
N LEU A 47 10.20 6.98 -3.60
CA LEU A 47 9.31 6.47 -2.56
C LEU A 47 9.49 4.96 -2.44
N HIS A 48 9.84 4.49 -1.25
CA HIS A 48 9.92 3.08 -0.93
C HIS A 48 8.91 2.73 0.16
N LEU A 49 7.85 2.02 -0.24
CA LEU A 49 6.79 1.55 0.65
C LEU A 49 6.99 0.06 0.96
N ARG A 50 6.92 -0.30 2.24
CA ARG A 50 6.84 -1.69 2.69
C ARG A 50 5.63 -1.85 3.60
N HIS A 51 4.87 -2.91 3.35
CA HIS A 51 3.83 -3.39 4.26
C HIS A 51 4.30 -4.72 4.84
N GLU A 52 4.44 -4.78 6.16
CA GLU A 52 5.01 -5.93 6.87
C GLU A 52 3.98 -6.68 7.70
N LYS A 53 4.34 -7.90 8.11
CA LYS A 53 3.56 -8.77 9.02
C LYS A 53 2.22 -9.27 8.43
N LEU A 54 2.10 -9.30 7.10
CA LEU A 54 0.93 -9.89 6.42
C LEU A 54 1.02 -11.41 6.42
N VAL A 55 0.02 -12.07 7.02
CA VAL A 55 0.05 -13.50 7.31
C VAL A 55 -0.58 -14.36 6.21
N THR A 56 -1.72 -13.94 5.64
CA THR A 56 -2.43 -14.72 4.61
C THR A 56 -2.11 -14.22 3.20
N ASP A 57 -2.11 -15.12 2.22
CA ASP A 57 -1.85 -14.76 0.82
C ASP A 57 -2.98 -13.90 0.24
N ASP A 58 -4.23 -14.14 0.65
CA ASP A 58 -5.34 -13.24 0.33
C ASP A 58 -5.07 -11.82 0.82
N TYR A 59 -4.63 -11.66 2.08
CA TYR A 59 -4.33 -10.34 2.61
C TYR A 59 -3.10 -9.70 1.94
N LYS A 60 -2.04 -10.48 1.67
CA LYS A 60 -0.88 -10.00 0.91
C LYS A 60 -1.29 -9.52 -0.47
N SER A 61 -2.12 -10.26 -1.18
CA SER A 61 -2.54 -9.94 -2.55
C SER A 61 -3.41 -8.67 -2.59
N GLY A 62 -4.41 -8.57 -1.71
CA GLY A 62 -5.25 -7.38 -1.57
C GLY A 62 -4.48 -6.13 -1.13
N ALA A 63 -3.60 -6.24 -0.12
CA ALA A 63 -2.76 -5.13 0.33
C ALA A 63 -1.77 -4.67 -0.76
N SER A 64 -1.15 -5.63 -1.47
CA SER A 64 -0.23 -5.32 -2.58
C SER A 64 -0.95 -4.61 -3.71
N ALA A 65 -2.12 -5.11 -4.13
CA ALA A 65 -2.94 -4.48 -5.16
C ALA A 65 -3.39 -3.08 -4.73
N GLY A 66 -3.87 -2.94 -3.49
CA GLY A 66 -4.29 -1.65 -2.93
C GLY A 66 -3.18 -0.61 -2.95
N TRP A 67 -1.98 -0.94 -2.45
CA TRP A 67 -0.85 -0.01 -2.47
C TRP A 67 -0.38 0.32 -3.87
N HIS A 68 -0.29 -0.67 -4.75
CA HIS A 68 0.10 -0.46 -6.14
C HIS A 68 -0.88 0.48 -6.86
N THR A 69 -2.19 0.30 -6.67
CA THR A 69 -3.21 1.20 -7.22
C THR A 69 -3.03 2.64 -6.73
N HIS A 70 -2.80 2.84 -5.43
CA HIS A 70 -2.58 4.19 -4.88
C HIS A 70 -1.30 4.84 -5.42
N LEU A 71 -0.22 4.07 -5.58
CA LEU A 71 1.04 4.59 -6.11
C LEU A 71 0.91 4.97 -7.59
N ASP A 72 0.16 4.19 -8.36
CA ASP A 72 -0.12 4.49 -9.75
C ASP A 72 -1.01 5.73 -9.93
N ILE A 73 -2.03 5.90 -9.08
CA ILE A 73 -2.84 7.14 -9.04
C ILE A 73 -1.98 8.34 -8.62
N LEU A 74 -1.08 8.15 -7.65
CA LEU A 74 -0.14 9.20 -7.23
C LEU A 74 0.76 9.62 -8.40
N ASP A 75 1.27 8.67 -9.17
CA ASP A 75 2.07 8.95 -10.37
C ASP A 75 1.29 9.74 -11.42
N ASP A 76 0.03 9.35 -11.70
CA ASP A 76 -0.85 10.10 -12.62
C ASP A 76 -0.99 11.57 -12.18
N ILE A 77 -1.28 11.80 -10.89
CA ILE A 77 -1.46 13.14 -10.32
C ILE A 77 -0.17 13.96 -10.37
N LEU A 78 0.99 13.36 -10.04
CA LEU A 78 2.28 14.03 -10.08
C LEU A 78 2.68 14.44 -11.51
N ASN A 79 2.19 13.71 -12.52
CA ASN A 79 2.37 14.01 -13.94
C ASN A 79 1.24 14.89 -14.52
N GLY A 80 0.38 15.47 -13.68
CA GLY A 80 -0.69 16.37 -14.08
C GLY A 80 -1.82 15.71 -14.88
N GLN A 81 -1.98 14.39 -14.77
CA GLN A 81 -3.10 13.64 -15.33
C GLN A 81 -4.22 13.50 -14.28
N ASP A 82 -5.43 13.20 -14.74
CA ASP A 82 -6.48 12.72 -13.85
C ASP A 82 -6.11 11.33 -13.33
N GLY A 83 -6.38 11.07 -12.04
CA GLY A 83 -6.13 9.75 -11.46
C GLY A 83 -7.03 8.68 -12.09
N ARG A 84 -6.44 7.53 -12.45
CA ARG A 84 -7.18 6.36 -12.94
C ARG A 84 -8.25 5.85 -11.96
N ASP A 85 -9.25 5.13 -12.48
CA ASP A 85 -10.29 4.51 -11.64
C ASP A 85 -9.68 3.49 -10.69
N PHE A 86 -9.98 3.64 -9.40
CA PHE A 86 -9.40 2.80 -8.36
C PHE A 86 -9.81 1.34 -8.52
N TRP A 87 -11.09 1.05 -8.70
CA TRP A 87 -11.60 -0.32 -8.64
C TRP A 87 -11.26 -1.12 -9.89
N GLU A 88 -11.35 -0.50 -11.07
CA GLU A 88 -10.92 -1.10 -12.32
C GLU A 88 -9.45 -1.54 -12.24
N HIS A 89 -8.58 -0.63 -11.77
CA HIS A 89 -7.14 -0.90 -11.66
C HIS A 89 -6.82 -1.91 -10.55
N PHE A 90 -7.45 -1.76 -9.37
CA PHE A 90 -7.28 -2.66 -8.24
C PHE A 90 -7.65 -4.11 -8.59
N LEU A 91 -8.80 -4.35 -9.24
CA LEU A 91 -9.27 -5.70 -9.55
C LEU A 91 -8.35 -6.43 -10.54
N ALA A 92 -7.74 -5.70 -11.48
CA ALA A 92 -6.74 -6.25 -12.39
C ALA A 92 -5.45 -6.62 -11.65
N LEU A 93 -4.96 -5.72 -10.79
CA LEU A 93 -3.75 -5.93 -10.00
C LEU A 93 -3.90 -7.06 -8.97
N GLU A 94 -5.05 -7.18 -8.30
CA GLU A 94 -5.30 -8.23 -7.32
C GLU A 94 -5.23 -9.62 -7.96
N GLN A 95 -5.81 -9.79 -9.15
CA GLN A 95 -5.72 -11.04 -9.90
C GLN A 95 -4.26 -11.38 -10.27
N MET A 96 -3.49 -10.39 -10.72
CA MET A 96 -2.07 -10.55 -11.02
C MET A 96 -1.27 -10.95 -9.77
N TYR A 97 -1.49 -10.30 -8.62
CA TYR A 97 -0.79 -10.64 -7.38
C TYR A 97 -1.16 -12.03 -6.86
N LYS A 98 -2.44 -12.42 -6.94
CA LYS A 98 -2.90 -13.78 -6.61
C LYS A 98 -2.19 -14.84 -7.45
N ALA A 99 -2.10 -14.63 -8.77
CA ALA A 99 -1.38 -15.54 -9.67
C ALA A 99 0.11 -15.65 -9.29
N ARG A 100 0.77 -14.51 -9.03
CA ARG A 100 2.19 -14.48 -8.66
C ARG A 100 2.49 -15.16 -7.32
N MET A 101 1.57 -15.08 -6.35
CA MET A 101 1.73 -15.77 -5.06
C MET A 101 1.56 -17.27 -5.19
N ALA A 102 0.65 -17.72 -6.07
CA ALA A 102 0.46 -19.15 -6.35
C ALA A 102 1.67 -19.79 -7.07
N GLU A 103 2.48 -19.02 -7.79
CA GLU A 103 3.71 -19.52 -8.45
C GLU A 103 4.89 -19.72 -7.48
N VAL A 104 4.86 -19.08 -6.31
CA VAL A 104 5.96 -19.07 -5.32
C VAL A 104 5.68 -20.00 -4.12
N GLY A 105 4.48 -20.57 -4.04
CA GLY A 105 4.07 -21.56 -3.02
C GLY A 105 4.32 -23.00 -3.45
#